data_AF-A0A5K1HIA2-F1
#
_entry.id   AF-A0A5K1HIA2-F1
#
_cell.length_a   1.000
_cell.length_b   1.000
_cell.length_c   1.000
_cell.angle_alpha   90.00
_cell.angle_beta   90.00
_cell.angle_gamma   90.00
#
_symmetry.space_group_name_H-M   'P 1'
#
loop_
_entity.id
_entity.type
_entity.pdbx_description
1 polymer ?
#
loop_
_entity_poly.entity_id
_entity_poly.type
_entity_poly.pdbx_seq_one_letter_code
_entity_poly.pdbx_strand_id
1 'polypeptide(L)' 'ARDLFYGLWIPDLFMRRVIRDELWTLMCPNECPGLPETWGEEFEALINVTRVK' A
#
# COMPACT_ATOMS: atom_id res chain seq x y z
N ALA A 1 -1.17 -17.13 16.56
CA ALA A 1 -0.03 -16.20 16.67
C ALA A 1 -0.23 -15.27 17.86
N ARG A 2 0.07 -15.74 19.08
CA ARG A 2 0.09 -14.89 20.29
C ARG A 2 1.50 -14.55 20.75
N ASP A 3 2.50 -15.29 20.23
CA ASP A 3 3.93 -15.11 20.53
C ASP A 3 4.68 -14.32 19.45
N LEU A 4 3.94 -13.66 18.54
CA LEU A 4 4.51 -12.80 17.50
C LEU A 4 4.28 -11.32 17.83
N PHE A 5 5.26 -10.50 17.51
CA PHE A 5 5.14 -9.05 17.55
C PHE A 5 4.76 -8.53 16.16
N TYR A 6 3.70 -7.72 16.11
CA TYR A 6 3.20 -7.14 14.87
C TYR A 6 3.77 -5.73 14.67
N GLY A 7 4.24 -5.47 13.46
CA GLY A 7 4.63 -4.14 12.99
C GLY A 7 3.93 -3.84 11.67
N LEU A 8 3.53 -2.58 11.48
CA LEU A 8 2.94 -2.10 10.24
C LEU A 8 3.93 -1.20 9.52
N TRP A 9 4.18 -1.50 8.25
CA TRP A 9 4.88 -0.61 7.34
C TRP A 9 3.84 0.25 6.61
N ILE A 10 3.68 1.50 7.05
CA ILE A 10 2.61 2.39 6.58
C ILE A 10 3.19 3.38 5.57
N PRO A 11 2.75 3.37 4.30
CA PRO A 11 3.17 4.35 3.31
C PRO A 11 2.48 5.71 3.54
N ASP A 12 3.15 6.81 3.21
CA ASP A 12 2.60 8.16 3.37
C ASP A 12 1.28 8.36 2.60
N LEU A 13 1.15 7.71 1.45
CA LEU A 13 -0.08 7.75 0.65
C LEU A 13 -1.28 7.22 1.42
N PHE A 14 -1.10 6.17 2.25
CA PHE A 14 -2.17 5.65 3.08
C PHE A 14 -2.65 6.72 4.06
N MET A 15 -1.72 7.38 4.75
CA MET A 15 -2.04 8.45 5.69
C MET A 15 -2.75 9.63 5.02
N ARG A 16 -2.29 10.04 3.82
CA ARG A 16 -2.95 11.12 3.07
C ARG A 16 -4.38 10.76 2.65
N ARG A 17 -4.61 9.52 2.22
CA ARG A 17 -5.96 9.05 1.84
C ARG A 17 -6.90 8.96 3.03
N VAL A 18 -6.41 8.53 4.20
CA VAL A 18 -7.20 8.53 5.45
C VAL A 18 -7.63 9.96 5.82
N ILE A 19 -6.72 10.93 5.76
CA ILE A 19 -7.05 12.34 6.08
C ILE A 19 -8.12 12.90 5.14
N ARG A 20 -8.14 12.45 3.88
CA ARG A 20 -9.05 12.92 2.82
C ARG A 20 -10.32 12.08 2.66
N ASP A 21 -10.51 11.05 3.49
CA ASP A 21 -11.60 10.07 3.36
C ASP A 21 -11.66 9.43 1.95
N GLU A 22 -10.49 9.14 1.38
CA GLU A 22 -10.35 8.53 0.06
C GLU A 22 -10.28 7.00 0.11
N LEU A 23 -10.63 6.35 -0.99
CA LEU A 23 -10.58 4.89 -1.11
C LEU A 23 -9.15 4.35 -1.03
N TRP A 24 -8.97 3.36 -0.15
CA TRP A 24 -7.78 2.51 -0.11
C TRP A 24 -8.05 1.17 -0.79
N THR A 25 -7.12 0.73 -1.64
CA THR A 25 -7.23 -0.53 -2.38
C THR A 25 -6.36 -1.59 -1.73
N LEU A 26 -6.93 -2.76 -1.42
CA LEU A 26 -6.17 -3.92 -0.98
C LEU A 26 -5.70 -4.69 -2.22
N MET A 27 -4.43 -5.06 -2.24
CA MET A 27 -3.78 -5.66 -3.41
C MET A 27 -3.14 -7.00 -3.04
N CYS A 28 -3.12 -7.93 -3.99
CA CYS A 28 -2.39 -9.18 -3.88
C CYS A 28 -0.97 -8.99 -4.43
N PRO A 29 0.11 -9.26 -3.67
CA PRO A 29 1.49 -9.09 -4.15
C PRO A 29 1.81 -9.89 -5.43
N ASN A 30 1.10 -10.99 -5.66
CA ASN A 30 1.26 -11.81 -6.87
C ASN A 30 0.64 -11.15 -8.11
N GLU A 31 -0.44 -10.38 -7.94
CA GLU A 31 -1.11 -9.66 -9.03
C GLU A 31 -0.50 -8.26 -9.23
N CYS A 32 0.18 -7.74 -8.20
CA CYS A 32 0.74 -6.40 -8.14
C CYS A 32 2.21 -6.43 -7.65
N PRO A 33 3.15 -6.96 -8.46
CA PRO A 33 4.55 -7.09 -8.06
C PRO A 33 5.23 -5.72 -7.89
N GLY A 34 6.27 -5.66 -7.05
CA GLY A 34 7.11 -4.46 -6.85
C GLY A 34 6.62 -3.45 -5.82
N LEU A 35 5.39 -3.58 -5.30
CA LEU A 35 4.87 -2.70 -4.24
C LEU A 35 5.70 -2.68 -2.94
N PRO A 36 6.18 -3.81 -2.39
CA PRO A 36 6.98 -3.78 -1.16
C PRO A 36 8.44 -3.36 -1.38
N GLU A 37 8.89 -3.27 -2.64
CA GLU A 37 10.28 -2.96 -3.01
C GLU A 37 10.47 -1.47 -3.33
N THR A 38 9.37 -0.71 -3.44
CA THR A 38 9.35 0.70 -3.85
C THR A 38 8.87 1.59 -2.70
N TRP A 39 9.22 2.87 -2.76
CA TRP A 39 8.84 3.87 -1.76
C TRP A 39 8.64 5.25 -2.42
N GLY A 40 8.03 6.18 -1.69
CA GLY A 40 7.81 7.55 -2.16
C GLY A 40 7.00 7.62 -3.46
N GLU A 41 7.43 8.47 -4.39
CA GLU A 41 6.72 8.72 -5.65
C GLU A 41 6.58 7.47 -6.53
N GLU A 42 7.56 6.56 -6.50
CA GLU A 42 7.52 5.32 -7.28
C GLU A 42 6.42 4.37 -6.77
N PHE A 43 6.30 4.23 -5.44
CA PHE A 43 5.21 3.48 -4.82
C PHE A 43 3.85 4.07 -5.19
N GLU A 44 3.74 5.41 -5.18
CA GLU A 44 2.52 6.13 -5.53
C GLU A 44 2.14 5.99 -7.01
N ALA A 45 3.12 5.99 -7.90
CA ALA A 45 2.89 5.73 -9.31
C ALA A 45 2.39 4.30 -9.52
N LEU A 46 3.03 3.32 -8.87
CA LEU A 46 2.68 1.90 -9.01
C LEU A 46 1.26 1.60 -8.51
N ILE A 47 0.92 2.01 -7.28
CA ILE A 47 -0.42 1.81 -6.71
C ILE A 47 -1.54 2.49 -7.50
N ASN A 48 -1.26 3.61 -8.17
CA ASN A 48 -2.26 4.29 -8.99
C ASN A 48 -2.47 3.59 -10.35
N VAL A 49 -1.42 2.98 -10.92
CA VAL A 49 -1.49 2.19 -12.16
C VAL A 49 -2.18 0.85 -11.92
N THR A 50 -1.96 0.21 -10.76
CA THR A 50 -2.51 -1.13 -10.47
C THR A 50 -3.99 -1.13 -10.04
N ARG A 51 -4.74 -0.06 -10.30
CA ARG A 51 -6.21 -0.01 -10.13
C ARG A 51 -6.91 -0.90 -11.16
N VAL A 52 -6.82 -2.23 -11.02
CA VAL A 52 -7.59 -3.19 -11.82
C VAL A 52 -8.09 -4.34 -10.95
N LYS A 53 -9.18 -4.11 -10.21
CA LYS A 53 -10.49 -4.80 -10.30
C LYS A 53 -11.44 -4.27 -9.23
#